data_AF-A0A1F2Y1U4-F1
#
_entry.id   AF-A0A1F2Y1U4-F1
#
_cell.length_a   1.000
_cell.length_b   1.000
_cell.length_c   1.000
_cell.angle_alpha   90.00
_cell.angle_beta   90.00
_cell.angle_gamma   90.00
#
_symmetry.space_group_name_H-M   'P 1'
#
loop_
_entity.id
_entity.type
_entity.pdbx_description
1 polymer ?
#
loop_
_entity_poly.entity_id
_entity_poly.type
_entity_poly.pdbx_seq_one_letter_code
_entity_poly.pdbx_strand_id
1 'polypeptide(L)'
;MKLASWRGTLRFAATVAVLSFFIGGVFDTSTIFLNQMQWYYGAIIVFFIVIIGAFFDMLGLAAAAAREAPIHAMASKKVFGARRAVLIVRNAEKVSSIFSDVIGDIAGVLSGAGALAVAYQLATAISVHGWYEELTKIVLTAFVTAITVFAKALGKTVAIQSPTPIVLFAGKVLEMTMLLFRKKPHRR
;
A
#
# COMPACT_ATOMS: atom_id res chain seq x y z
N MET A 1 -5.24 -2.82 -35.10
CA MET A 1 -4.18 -2.23 -34.24
C MET A 1 -4.39 -2.54 -32.74
N LYS A 2 -4.77 -3.77 -32.32
CA LYS A 2 -5.11 -4.11 -30.91
C LYS A 2 -4.27 -5.23 -30.26
N LEU A 3 -3.31 -5.85 -30.95
CA LEU A 3 -2.60 -7.04 -30.44
C LEU A 3 -1.22 -6.74 -29.82
N ALA A 4 -0.59 -5.59 -30.14
CA ALA A 4 0.74 -5.26 -29.63
C ALA A 4 0.75 -4.80 -28.16
N SER A 5 -0.37 -4.26 -27.62
CA SER A 5 -0.45 -3.82 -26.22
C SER A 5 -0.63 -4.98 -25.23
N TRP A 6 -1.25 -6.08 -25.66
CA TRP A 6 -1.56 -7.22 -24.78
C TRP A 6 -0.32 -7.93 -24.24
N ARG A 7 0.73 -8.09 -25.06
CA ARG A 7 1.98 -8.71 -24.59
C ARG A 7 2.70 -7.83 -23.56
N GLY A 8 2.58 -6.51 -23.66
CA GLY A 8 3.15 -5.57 -22.70
C GLY A 8 2.43 -5.61 -21.36
N THR A 9 1.09 -5.54 -21.39
CA THR A 9 0.24 -5.65 -20.19
C THR A 9 0.41 -7.00 -19.51
N LEU A 10 0.47 -8.10 -20.27
CA LEU A 10 0.64 -9.45 -19.71
C LEU A 10 2.02 -9.64 -19.05
N ARG A 11 3.09 -9.11 -19.66
CA ARG A 11 4.43 -9.12 -19.07
C ARG A 11 4.51 -8.30 -17.79
N PHE A 12 3.86 -7.14 -17.76
CA PHE A 12 3.75 -6.31 -16.57
C PHE A 12 2.96 -7.00 -15.46
N ALA A 13 1.78 -7.56 -15.78
CA ALA A 13 0.96 -8.31 -14.84
C ALA A 13 1.69 -9.55 -14.29
N ALA A 14 2.42 -10.30 -15.12
CA ALA A 14 3.22 -11.43 -14.68
C ALA A 14 4.39 -10.99 -13.77
N THR A 15 5.04 -9.87 -14.08
CA THR A 15 6.11 -9.31 -13.23
C THR A 15 5.57 -8.89 -11.87
N VAL A 16 4.41 -8.23 -11.87
CA VAL A 16 3.67 -7.85 -10.67
C VAL A 16 3.32 -9.10 -9.85
N ALA A 17 2.72 -10.12 -10.45
CA ALA A 17 2.32 -11.34 -9.75
C ALA A 17 3.51 -12.09 -9.13
N VAL A 18 4.61 -12.22 -9.88
CA VAL A 18 5.83 -12.88 -9.39
C VAL A 18 6.47 -12.07 -8.26
N LEU A 19 6.51 -10.73 -8.39
CA LEU A 19 7.04 -9.86 -7.34
C LEU A 19 6.17 -9.94 -6.07
N SER A 20 4.84 -9.94 -6.21
CA SER A 20 3.91 -10.12 -5.09
C SER A 20 4.09 -11.46 -4.38
N PHE A 21 4.33 -12.53 -5.13
CA PHE A 21 4.56 -13.86 -4.57
C PHE A 21 5.81 -13.91 -3.68
N PHE A 22 6.94 -13.39 -4.16
CA PHE A 22 8.18 -13.37 -3.37
C PHE A 22 8.10 -12.43 -2.17
N ILE A 23 7.50 -11.24 -2.33
CA ILE A 23 7.31 -10.29 -1.22
C ILE A 23 6.38 -10.89 -0.16
N GLY A 24 5.25 -11.49 -0.58
CA GLY A 24 4.31 -12.14 0.32
C GLY A 24 4.94 -13.27 1.12
N GLY A 25 5.74 -14.14 0.49
CA GLY A 25 6.41 -15.26 1.17
C GLY A 25 7.46 -14.82 2.20
N VAL A 26 8.22 -13.75 1.92
CA VAL A 26 9.19 -13.19 2.90
C VAL A 26 8.47 -12.55 4.08
N PHE A 27 7.34 -11.87 3.84
CA PHE A 27 6.52 -11.30 4.90
C PHE A 27 5.83 -12.37 5.77
N ASP A 28 5.40 -13.48 5.18
CA ASP A 28 4.82 -14.59 5.95
C ASP A 28 5.86 -15.24 6.87
N THR A 29 7.13 -15.29 6.47
CA THR A 29 8.20 -15.73 7.39
C THR A 29 8.32 -14.80 8.62
N SER A 30 7.93 -13.52 8.49
CA SER A 30 7.90 -12.57 9.59
C SER A 30 6.70 -12.77 10.54
N THR A 31 5.61 -13.41 10.09
CA THR A 31 4.45 -13.74 10.95
C THR A 31 4.79 -14.84 11.96
N ILE A 32 5.79 -15.67 11.68
CA ILE A 32 6.35 -16.65 12.63
C ILE A 32 6.91 -15.93 13.87
N PHE A 33 7.55 -14.77 13.70
CA PHE A 33 8.03 -13.96 14.84
C PHE A 33 6.90 -13.29 15.61
N LEU A 34 5.80 -12.94 14.94
CA LEU A 34 4.58 -12.44 15.59
C LEU A 34 3.92 -13.48 16.49
N ASN A 35 4.07 -14.78 16.18
CA ASN A 35 3.53 -15.87 17.00
C ASN A 35 4.21 -16.05 18.37
N GLN A 36 5.39 -15.44 18.59
CA GLN A 36 6.07 -15.44 19.88
C GLN A 36 5.81 -14.16 20.69
N MET A 37 5.13 -13.18 20.11
CA MET A 37 4.76 -11.94 20.78
C MET A 37 3.42 -12.06 21.49
N GLN A 38 3.22 -11.19 22.48
CA GLN A 38 1.90 -11.03 23.10
C GLN A 38 0.90 -10.44 22.10
N TRP A 39 -0.36 -10.85 22.21
CA TRP A 39 -1.43 -10.48 21.27
C TRP A 39 -1.56 -8.98 21.01
N TYR A 40 -1.24 -8.14 22.00
CA TYR A 40 -1.33 -6.67 21.89
C TYR A 40 -0.30 -6.08 20.91
N TYR A 41 0.93 -6.63 20.85
CA TYR A 41 1.93 -6.17 19.88
C TYR A 41 1.51 -6.55 18.45
N GLY A 42 0.97 -7.76 18.28
CA GLY A 42 0.45 -8.20 16.99
C GLY A 42 -0.71 -7.32 16.51
N ALA A 43 -1.64 -6.95 17.39
CA ALA A 43 -2.75 -6.06 17.06
C ALA A 43 -2.26 -4.68 16.56
N ILE A 44 -1.26 -4.11 17.22
CA ILE A 44 -0.64 -2.82 16.81
C ILE A 44 -0.02 -2.94 15.43
N ILE A 45 0.72 -4.02 15.17
CA ILE A 45 1.38 -4.26 13.88
C ILE A 45 0.35 -4.40 12.76
N VAL A 46 -0.71 -5.20 12.98
CA VAL A 46 -1.82 -5.35 12.02
C VAL A 46 -2.47 -4.01 11.72
N PHE A 47 -2.72 -3.18 12.75
CA PHE A 47 -3.29 -1.86 12.58
C PHE A 47 -2.42 -0.94 11.71
N PHE A 48 -1.10 -0.95 11.91
CA PHE A 48 -0.17 -0.22 11.04
C PHE A 48 -0.17 -0.73 9.60
N ILE A 49 -0.24 -2.06 9.40
CA ILE A 49 -0.32 -2.65 8.06
C ILE A 49 -1.57 -2.16 7.32
N VAL A 50 -2.72 -2.09 8.01
CA VAL A 50 -3.98 -1.59 7.42
C VAL A 50 -3.84 -0.12 7.00
N ILE A 51 -3.31 0.74 7.87
CA ILE A 51 -3.13 2.18 7.57
C ILE A 51 -2.18 2.36 6.38
N ILE A 52 -1.04 1.66 6.39
CA ILE A 52 -0.04 1.76 5.33
C ILE A 52 -0.62 1.25 4.00
N GLY A 53 -1.35 0.13 4.02
CA GLY A 53 -2.02 -0.41 2.85
C GLY A 53 -3.06 0.55 2.26
N ALA A 54 -3.92 1.14 3.11
CA ALA A 54 -4.92 2.12 2.69
C ALA A 54 -4.27 3.40 2.15
N PHE A 55 -3.13 3.83 2.72
CA PHE A 55 -2.38 4.98 2.22
C PHE A 55 -1.78 4.72 0.83
N PHE A 56 -1.23 3.54 0.58
CA PHE A 56 -0.71 3.20 -0.75
C PHE A 56 -1.81 3.02 -1.80
N ASP A 57 -2.98 2.49 -1.42
CA ASP A 57 -4.19 2.46 -2.27
C ASP A 57 -4.62 3.89 -2.65
N MET A 58 -4.69 4.78 -1.66
CA MET A 58 -4.98 6.20 -1.88
C MET A 58 -3.96 6.89 -2.80
N LEU A 59 -2.66 6.60 -2.67
CA LEU A 59 -1.61 7.13 -3.54
C LEU A 59 -1.76 6.63 -4.99
N GLY A 60 -2.01 5.33 -5.17
CA GLY A 60 -2.21 4.74 -6.49
C GLY A 60 -3.42 5.33 -7.20
N LEU A 61 -4.56 5.42 -6.51
CA LEU A 61 -5.77 6.01 -7.06
C LEU A 61 -5.61 7.52 -7.33
N ALA A 62 -4.94 8.26 -6.44
CA ALA A 62 -4.66 9.67 -6.67
C ALA A 62 -3.78 9.90 -7.90
N ALA A 63 -2.80 9.03 -8.15
CA ALA A 63 -1.96 9.07 -9.35
C ALA A 63 -2.80 8.86 -10.62
N ALA A 64 -3.77 7.94 -10.60
CA ALA A 64 -4.71 7.72 -11.71
C ALA A 64 -5.71 8.86 -11.90
N ALA A 65 -6.16 9.49 -10.81
CA ALA A 65 -7.15 10.57 -10.86
C ALA A 65 -6.55 11.97 -11.13
N ALA A 66 -5.24 12.14 -10.96
CA ALA A 66 -4.58 13.43 -11.13
C ALA A 66 -4.56 13.89 -12.60
N ARG A 67 -4.80 15.19 -12.80
CA ARG A 67 -4.70 15.83 -14.12
C ARG A 67 -3.31 16.44 -14.32
N GLU A 68 -2.80 16.35 -15.55
CA GLU A 68 -1.47 16.86 -15.89
C GLU A 68 -1.38 18.39 -15.81
N ALA A 69 -2.40 19.13 -16.27
CA ALA A 69 -2.43 20.59 -16.33
C ALA A 69 -2.03 21.32 -15.02
N PRO A 70 -2.67 21.04 -13.85
CA PRO A 70 -2.29 21.72 -12.61
C PRO A 70 -0.86 21.37 -12.16
N ILE A 71 -0.38 20.15 -12.43
CA ILE A 71 0.95 19.71 -12.03
C ILE A 71 2.03 20.32 -12.94
N HIS A 72 1.76 20.46 -14.24
CA HIS A 72 2.63 21.20 -15.16
C HIS A 72 2.76 22.67 -14.79
N ALA A 73 1.66 23.33 -14.42
CA ALA A 73 1.70 24.72 -13.95
C ALA A 73 2.59 24.88 -12.70
N MET A 74 2.50 23.93 -11.75
CA MET A 74 3.38 23.89 -10.57
C MET A 74 4.85 23.61 -10.94
N ALA A 75 5.11 22.77 -11.93
CA ALA A 75 6.46 22.49 -12.41
C ALA A 75 7.11 23.73 -13.07
N SER A 76 6.35 24.50 -13.84
CA SER A 76 6.80 25.78 -14.43
C SER A 76 7.14 26.81 -13.36
N LYS A 77 6.37 26.83 -12.26
CA LYS A 77 6.66 27.64 -11.05
C LYS A 77 7.78 27.08 -10.17
N LYS A 78 8.46 26.01 -10.59
CA LYS A 78 9.55 25.34 -9.84
C LYS A 78 9.16 24.92 -8.41
N VAL A 79 7.90 24.51 -8.21
CA VAL A 79 7.47 23.95 -6.93
C VAL A 79 8.25 22.65 -6.67
N PHE A 80 8.81 22.53 -5.45
CA PHE A 80 9.54 21.34 -5.02
C PHE A 80 8.66 20.09 -5.14
N GLY A 81 9.18 19.02 -5.76
CA GLY A 81 8.48 17.77 -6.04
C GLY A 81 7.70 17.75 -7.36
N ALA A 82 7.42 18.92 -7.98
CA ALA A 82 6.46 18.99 -9.09
C ALA A 82 6.96 18.30 -10.37
N ARG A 83 8.26 18.37 -10.67
CA ARG A 83 8.82 17.65 -11.84
C ARG A 83 8.68 16.13 -11.71
N ARG A 84 8.81 15.61 -10.49
CA ARG A 84 8.61 14.18 -10.21
C ARG A 84 7.13 13.81 -10.22
N ALA A 85 6.27 14.67 -9.70
CA ALA A 85 4.82 14.51 -9.80
C ALA A 85 4.34 14.42 -11.26
N VAL A 86 4.91 15.20 -12.19
CA VAL A 86 4.63 15.07 -13.63
C VAL A 86 4.96 13.66 -14.14
N LEU A 87 6.12 13.11 -13.77
CA LEU A 87 6.53 11.77 -14.20
C LEU A 87 5.61 10.66 -13.65
N ILE A 88 5.09 10.87 -12.43
CA ILE A 88 4.13 9.96 -11.79
C ILE A 88 2.83 9.94 -12.59
N VAL A 89 2.25 11.11 -12.88
CA VAL A 89 0.99 11.20 -13.65
C VAL A 89 1.16 10.70 -15.07
N ARG A 90 2.29 10.97 -15.71
CA ARG A 90 2.57 10.46 -17.06
C ARG A 90 2.66 8.92 -17.12
N ASN A 91 2.99 8.27 -16.01
CA ASN A 91 3.01 6.80 -15.88
C ASN A 91 1.91 6.29 -14.93
N ALA A 92 0.80 7.02 -14.80
CA ALA A 92 -0.23 6.78 -13.80
C ALA A 92 -0.75 5.34 -13.81
N GLU A 93 -0.92 4.71 -14.99
CA GLU A 93 -1.39 3.33 -15.11
C GLU A 93 -0.47 2.34 -14.38
N LYS A 94 0.85 2.46 -14.59
CA LYS A 94 1.85 1.59 -13.95
C LYS A 94 1.96 1.88 -12.46
N VAL A 95 1.96 3.16 -12.09
CA VAL A 95 2.06 3.59 -10.69
C VAL A 95 0.82 3.10 -9.92
N SER A 96 -0.37 3.36 -10.44
CA SER A 96 -1.63 2.90 -9.83
C SER A 96 -1.62 1.41 -9.61
N SER A 97 -1.25 0.61 -10.62
CA SER A 97 -1.25 -0.84 -10.46
C SER A 97 -0.23 -1.34 -9.42
N ILE A 98 0.96 -0.73 -9.34
CA ILE A 98 1.95 -1.12 -8.31
C ILE A 98 1.49 -0.69 -6.91
N PHE A 99 1.06 0.55 -6.74
CA PHE A 99 0.77 1.08 -5.40
C PHE A 99 -0.59 0.63 -4.86
N SER A 100 -1.62 0.66 -5.70
CA SER A 100 -2.96 0.21 -5.32
C SER A 100 -3.05 -1.30 -5.34
N ASP A 101 -2.83 -1.93 -6.50
CA ASP A 101 -3.18 -3.35 -6.64
C ASP A 101 -2.12 -4.22 -5.94
N VAL A 102 -0.83 -3.98 -6.18
CA VAL A 102 0.20 -4.84 -5.58
C VAL A 102 0.37 -4.59 -4.10
N ILE A 103 0.76 -3.37 -3.73
CA ILE A 103 1.09 -3.06 -2.34
C ILE A 103 -0.18 -3.07 -1.48
N GLY A 104 -1.29 -2.51 -2.00
CA GLY A 104 -2.55 -2.46 -1.29
C GLY A 104 -3.23 -3.82 -1.10
N ASP A 105 -3.07 -4.77 -2.02
CA ASP A 105 -3.61 -6.13 -1.84
C ASP A 105 -2.71 -6.99 -0.96
N ILE A 106 -1.37 -6.88 -1.08
CA ILE A 106 -0.43 -7.57 -0.17
C ILE A 106 -0.67 -7.12 1.27
N ALA A 107 -0.84 -5.81 1.52
CA ALA A 107 -1.16 -5.30 2.85
C ALA A 107 -2.52 -5.81 3.35
N GLY A 108 -3.51 -5.95 2.46
CA GLY A 108 -4.82 -6.54 2.77
C GLY A 108 -4.71 -8.01 3.21
N VAL A 109 -4.00 -8.83 2.43
CA VAL A 109 -3.78 -10.25 2.75
C VAL A 109 -2.98 -10.42 4.04
N LEU A 110 -1.89 -9.65 4.20
CA LEU A 110 -1.03 -9.72 5.38
C LEU A 110 -1.75 -9.27 6.65
N SER A 111 -2.56 -8.21 6.57
CA SER A 111 -3.37 -7.77 7.72
C SER A 111 -4.44 -8.79 8.11
N GLY A 112 -5.07 -9.47 7.14
CA GLY A 112 -6.01 -10.56 7.40
C GLY A 112 -5.36 -11.77 8.07
N ALA A 113 -4.22 -12.23 7.55
CA ALA A 113 -3.43 -13.30 8.15
C ALA A 113 -2.93 -12.93 9.56
N GLY A 114 -2.43 -11.71 9.73
CA GLY A 114 -2.01 -11.19 11.02
C GLY A 114 -3.17 -11.08 12.02
N ALA A 115 -4.37 -10.67 11.58
CA ALA A 115 -5.56 -10.63 12.43
C ALA A 115 -5.94 -12.03 12.94
N LEU A 116 -5.84 -13.05 12.09
CA LEU A 116 -6.07 -14.43 12.49
C LEU A 116 -5.05 -14.91 13.54
N ALA A 117 -3.77 -14.60 13.35
CA ALA A 117 -2.72 -14.92 14.31
C ALA A 117 -2.94 -14.23 15.66
N VAL A 118 -3.29 -12.94 15.65
CA VAL A 118 -3.65 -12.18 16.85
C VAL A 118 -4.88 -12.76 17.54
N ALA A 119 -5.90 -13.15 16.77
CA ALA A 119 -7.10 -13.74 17.35
C ALA A 119 -6.83 -15.10 18.00
N TYR A 120 -5.94 -15.90 17.43
CA TYR A 120 -5.48 -17.15 18.03
C TYR A 120 -4.74 -16.92 19.36
N GLN A 121 -3.81 -15.97 19.38
CA GLN A 121 -3.09 -15.60 20.61
C GLN A 121 -4.03 -15.02 21.68
N LEU A 122 -5.02 -14.24 21.26
CA LEU A 122 -6.02 -13.71 22.18
C LEU A 122 -6.86 -14.84 22.78
N ALA A 123 -7.38 -15.74 21.95
CA ALA A 123 -8.22 -16.85 22.39
C ALA A 123 -7.49 -17.80 23.36
N THR A 124 -6.21 -18.07 23.11
CA THR A 124 -5.35 -18.84 24.02
C THR A 124 -5.09 -18.08 25.33
N ALA A 125 -4.85 -16.76 25.29
CA ALA A 125 -4.67 -15.95 26.48
C ALA A 125 -5.91 -15.91 27.40
N ILE A 126 -7.12 -15.92 26.82
CA ILE A 126 -8.39 -15.97 27.57
C ILE A 126 -8.83 -17.41 27.92
N SER A 127 -8.04 -18.43 27.57
CA SER A 127 -8.31 -19.85 27.84
C SER A 127 -9.67 -20.34 27.32
N VAL A 128 -10.10 -19.81 26.18
CA VAL A 128 -11.38 -20.17 25.55
C VAL A 128 -11.15 -21.35 24.59
N HIS A 129 -12.00 -22.36 24.65
CA HIS A 129 -11.85 -23.60 23.89
C HIS A 129 -13.11 -23.93 23.07
N GLY A 130 -12.93 -24.69 21.99
CA GLY A 130 -14.03 -25.20 21.17
C GLY A 130 -14.70 -24.11 20.33
N TRP A 131 -16.04 -24.10 20.30
CA TRP A 131 -16.81 -23.16 19.45
C TRP A 131 -16.53 -21.68 19.77
N TYR A 132 -16.28 -21.35 21.02
CA TYR A 132 -16.01 -19.97 21.44
C TYR A 132 -14.66 -19.44 20.96
N GLU A 133 -13.67 -20.32 20.77
CA GLU A 133 -12.36 -19.96 20.19
C GLU A 133 -12.56 -19.54 18.72
N GLU A 134 -13.29 -20.34 17.96
CA GLU A 134 -13.55 -20.07 16.54
C GLU A 134 -14.41 -18.81 16.37
N LEU A 135 -15.42 -18.62 17.22
CA LEU A 135 -16.22 -17.41 17.23
C LEU A 135 -15.36 -16.16 17.48
N THR A 136 -14.39 -16.24 18.40
CA THR A 136 -13.46 -15.13 18.68
C THR A 136 -12.60 -14.80 17.46
N LYS A 137 -12.09 -15.82 16.76
CA LYS A 137 -11.33 -15.63 15.50
C LYS A 137 -12.17 -14.98 14.42
N ILE A 138 -13.39 -15.46 14.20
CA ILE A 138 -14.30 -14.91 13.19
C ILE A 138 -14.63 -13.46 13.50
N VAL A 139 -15.00 -13.15 14.75
CA VAL A 139 -15.37 -11.79 15.15
C VAL A 139 -14.20 -10.83 14.97
N LEU A 140 -12.99 -11.22 15.39
CA LEU A 140 -11.82 -10.34 15.32
C LEU A 140 -11.34 -10.14 13.88
N THR A 141 -11.32 -11.19 13.06
CA THR A 141 -10.95 -11.09 11.64
C THR A 141 -11.99 -10.31 10.84
N ALA A 142 -13.28 -10.50 11.10
CA ALA A 142 -14.35 -9.70 10.50
C ALA A 142 -14.25 -8.22 10.89
N PHE A 143 -13.94 -7.94 12.16
CA PHE A 143 -13.75 -6.57 12.63
C PHE A 143 -12.57 -5.88 11.94
N VAL A 144 -11.41 -6.55 11.84
CA VAL A 144 -10.26 -6.01 11.11
C VAL A 144 -10.59 -5.81 9.63
N THR A 145 -11.28 -6.77 9.00
CA THR A 145 -11.70 -6.65 7.60
C THR A 145 -12.62 -5.45 7.39
N ALA A 146 -13.59 -5.23 8.29
CA ALA A 146 -14.48 -4.08 8.23
C ALA A 146 -13.72 -2.75 8.35
N ILE A 147 -12.76 -2.66 9.28
CA ILE A 147 -11.88 -1.48 9.42
C ILE A 147 -11.07 -1.26 8.14
N THR A 148 -10.52 -2.33 7.55
CA THR A 148 -9.72 -2.23 6.31
C THR A 148 -10.56 -1.71 5.14
N VAL A 149 -11.78 -2.21 4.97
CA VAL A 149 -12.70 -1.74 3.92
C VAL A 149 -13.10 -0.28 4.17
N PHE A 150 -13.39 0.09 5.41
CA PHE A 150 -13.72 1.46 5.80
C PHE A 150 -12.55 2.43 5.53
N ALA A 151 -11.33 2.08 5.95
CA ALA A 151 -10.13 2.89 5.72
C ALA A 151 -9.85 3.11 4.23
N LYS A 152 -9.96 2.04 3.41
CA LYS A 152 -9.85 2.15 1.95
C LYS A 152 -10.93 3.06 1.37
N ALA A 153 -12.19 2.91 1.78
CA ALA A 153 -13.28 3.76 1.29
C ALA A 153 -13.04 5.24 1.57
N LEU A 154 -12.65 5.59 2.80
CA LEU A 154 -12.29 6.96 3.18
C LEU A 154 -11.11 7.49 2.35
N GLY A 155 -10.03 6.71 2.24
CA GLY A 155 -8.84 7.10 1.47
C GLY A 155 -9.17 7.37 0.00
N LYS A 156 -10.04 6.55 -0.61
CA LYS A 156 -10.47 6.73 -2.00
C LYS A 156 -11.26 8.01 -2.21
N THR A 157 -12.16 8.37 -1.28
CA THR A 157 -12.88 9.65 -1.36
C THR A 157 -11.91 10.83 -1.37
N VAL A 158 -10.90 10.81 -0.50
CA VAL A 158 -9.89 11.87 -0.44
C VAL A 158 -9.02 11.88 -1.70
N ALA A 159 -8.64 10.70 -2.23
CA ALA A 159 -7.88 10.56 -3.47
C ALA A 159 -8.57 11.22 -4.68
N ILE A 160 -9.89 11.04 -4.79
CA ILE A 160 -10.68 11.57 -5.91
C ILE A 160 -10.95 13.07 -5.75
N GLN A 161 -11.25 13.53 -4.53
CA GLN A 161 -11.55 14.94 -4.28
C GLN A 161 -10.31 15.85 -4.39
N SER A 162 -9.12 15.34 -4.02
CA SER A 162 -7.89 16.13 -4.01
C SER A 162 -6.66 15.34 -4.48
N PRO A 163 -6.63 14.88 -5.75
CA PRO A 163 -5.54 14.04 -6.26
C PRO A 163 -4.22 14.81 -6.41
N THR A 164 -4.30 16.09 -6.80
CA THR A 164 -3.14 16.95 -7.07
C THR A 164 -2.19 17.10 -5.87
N PRO A 165 -2.64 17.46 -4.65
CA PRO A 165 -1.75 17.56 -3.49
C PRO A 165 -1.16 16.21 -3.08
N ILE A 166 -1.90 15.10 -3.23
CA ILE A 166 -1.45 13.75 -2.89
C ILE A 166 -0.30 13.32 -3.81
N VAL A 167 -0.46 13.49 -5.12
CA VAL A 167 0.59 13.18 -6.09
C VAL A 167 1.78 14.12 -5.96
N LEU A 168 1.54 15.39 -5.60
CA LEU A 168 2.63 16.33 -5.30
C LEU A 168 3.42 15.87 -4.05
N PHE A 169 2.75 15.39 -3.01
CA PHE A 169 3.42 14.81 -1.84
C PHE A 169 4.30 13.62 -2.23
N ALA A 170 3.79 12.69 -3.03
CA ALA A 170 4.58 11.57 -3.55
C ALA A 170 5.79 12.06 -4.37
N GLY A 171 5.60 13.09 -5.21
CA GLY A 171 6.67 13.73 -5.97
C GLY A 171 7.74 14.37 -5.08
N LYS A 172 7.36 15.02 -3.98
CA LYS A 172 8.28 15.61 -2.99
C LYS A 172 9.10 14.56 -2.27
N VAL A 173 8.47 13.47 -1.82
CA VAL A 173 9.17 12.35 -1.17
C VAL A 173 10.21 11.77 -2.12
N LEU A 174 9.85 11.55 -3.39
CA LEU A 174 10.75 11.01 -4.39
C LEU A 174 11.91 11.97 -4.77
N GLU A 175 11.65 13.27 -4.77
CA GLU A 175 12.71 14.28 -4.96
C GLU A 175 13.65 14.34 -3.76
N MET A 176 13.12 14.27 -2.53
CA MET A 176 13.89 14.25 -1.30
C MET A 176 14.80 13.01 -1.20
N THR A 177 14.27 11.81 -1.47
CA THR A 177 15.07 10.58 -1.47
C THR A 177 16.18 10.65 -2.50
N MET A 178 15.90 11.16 -3.71
CA MET A 178 16.93 11.33 -4.72
C MET A 178 18.00 12.34 -4.32
N LEU A 179 17.63 13.44 -3.66
CA LEU A 179 18.60 14.41 -3.14
C LEU A 179 19.50 13.80 -2.07
N LEU A 180 18.97 12.91 -1.21
CA LEU A 180 19.77 12.14 -0.27
C LEU A 180 20.77 11.21 -0.98
N PHE A 181 20.35 10.54 -2.06
CA PHE A 181 21.22 9.63 -2.83
C PHE A 181 22.13 10.32 -3.83
N ARG A 182 21.92 11.61 -4.14
CA ARG A 182 22.81 12.40 -5.00
C ARG A 182 24.06 12.79 -4.20
N LYS A 183 24.98 11.82 -4.04
CA LYS A 183 26.39 12.09 -3.71
C LYS A 183 26.86 13.29 -4.56
N LYS A 184 27.41 14.30 -3.88
CA LYS A 184 27.91 15.57 -4.43
C LYS A 184 28.43 15.43 -5.86
N PRO A 185 27.95 16.22 -6.85
CA PRO A 185 28.64 16.31 -8.12
C PRO A 185 30.03 16.90 -7.86
N HIS A 186 31.05 16.13 -8.22
CA HIS A 186 32.45 16.54 -8.25
C HIS A 186 32.54 17.70 -9.25
N ARG A 187 32.65 18.94 -8.73
CA ARG A 187 33.07 20.10 -9.53
C ARG A 187 34.54 19.85 -9.90
N ARG A 188 34.81 19.64 -11.18
CA ARG A 188 36.07 20.02 -11.82
C ARG A 188 35.79 21.25 -12.67
#